data_AF-A0A2X3CM60-F1
#
_entry.id   AF-A0A2X3CM60-F1
#
_cell.length_a   1.000
_cell.length_b   1.000
_cell.length_c   1.000
_cell.angle_alpha   90.00
_cell.angle_beta   90.00
_cell.angle_gamma   90.00
#
_symmetry.space_group_name_H-M   'P 1'
#
loop_
_entity.id
_entity.type
_entity.pdbx_description
1 polymer ?
#
loop_
_entity_poly.entity_id
_entity_poly.type
_entity_poly.pdbx_seq_one_letter_code
_entity_poly.pdbx_strand_id
1 'polypeptide(L)'
;MIDKSVSTLSEAIAGIHDGATIMIGGFGPAGQPTFLIDALIDQGARDLTIINNNAGNGEVGLAALLKAGEYADDLLLPAPGGFPDFR
;
A
#
# COMPACT_ATOMS: atom_id res chain seq x y z
N MET A 1 -24.03 10.94 -15.58
CA MET A 1 -22.70 10.63 -14.99
C MET A 1 -22.95 9.92 -13.67
N ILE A 2 -22.21 8.86 -13.37
CA ILE A 2 -22.35 8.08 -12.13
C ILE A 2 -21.45 8.71 -11.07
N ASP A 3 -21.97 8.91 -9.85
CA ASP A 3 -21.18 9.32 -8.68
C ASP A 3 -20.52 8.08 -8.04
N LYS A 4 -19.24 8.20 -7.72
CA LYS A 4 -18.40 7.15 -7.11
C LYS A 4 -17.77 7.60 -5.80
N SER A 5 -18.20 8.75 -5.27
CA SER A 5 -17.80 9.18 -3.93
C SER A 5 -18.32 8.22 -2.87
N VAL A 6 -17.54 8.05 -1.82
CA VAL A 6 -17.88 7.26 -0.63
C VAL A 6 -17.66 8.12 0.60
N SER A 7 -18.35 7.80 1.69
CA SER A 7 -18.39 8.68 2.87
C SER A 7 -17.20 8.49 3.80
N THR A 8 -16.52 7.35 3.73
CA THR A 8 -15.37 7.02 4.59
C THR A 8 -14.24 6.31 3.84
N LEU A 9 -13.04 6.33 4.41
CA LEU A 9 -11.89 5.57 3.89
C LEU A 9 -12.15 4.06 3.98
N SER A 10 -12.81 3.59 5.04
CA SER A 10 -13.16 2.18 5.20
C SER A 10 -14.10 1.69 4.09
N GLU A 11 -15.09 2.50 3.70
CA GLU A 11 -15.95 2.18 2.54
C GLU A 11 -15.16 2.13 1.22
N ALA A 12 -14.17 3.00 1.05
CA ALA A 12 -13.34 3.05 -0.16
C ALA A 12 -12.51 1.76 -0.37
N ILE A 13 -12.11 1.11 0.73
CA ILE A 13 -11.22 -0.05 0.75
C ILE A 13 -11.93 -1.36 1.11
N ALA A 14 -13.24 -1.33 1.41
CA ALA A 14 -14.00 -2.49 1.90
C ALA A 14 -13.97 -3.74 1.00
N GLY A 15 -13.67 -3.59 -0.29
CA GLY A 15 -13.54 -4.71 -1.23
C GLY A 15 -12.19 -5.43 -1.19
N ILE A 16 -11.21 -4.91 -0.47
CA ILE A 16 -9.87 -5.49 -0.33
C ILE A 16 -9.95 -6.61 0.70
N HIS A 17 -9.46 -7.79 0.33
CA HIS A 17 -9.50 -9.02 1.12
C HIS A 17 -8.10 -9.61 1.23
N ASP A 18 -7.91 -10.58 2.12
CA ASP A 18 -6.65 -11.31 2.24
C ASP A 18 -6.25 -11.94 0.90
N GLY A 19 -4.96 -11.90 0.56
CA GLY A 19 -4.47 -12.41 -0.74
C GLY A 19 -4.67 -11.45 -1.92
N ALA A 20 -5.21 -10.25 -1.71
CA ALA A 20 -5.44 -9.31 -2.80
C ALA A 20 -4.12 -8.75 -3.37
N THR A 21 -4.08 -8.57 -4.69
CA THR A 21 -3.02 -7.82 -5.37
C THR A 21 -3.43 -6.35 -5.53
N ILE A 22 -2.62 -5.43 -4.99
CA ILE A 22 -2.94 -4.01 -4.93
C ILE A 22 -1.79 -3.21 -5.53
N MET A 23 -2.12 -2.30 -6.45
CA MET A 23 -1.16 -1.32 -6.95
C MET A 23 -1.27 -0.02 -6.16
N ILE A 24 -0.14 0.45 -5.63
CA ILE A 24 -0.05 1.69 -4.88
C ILE A 24 0.78 2.70 -5.67
N GLY A 25 0.20 3.86 -5.96
CA GLY A 25 0.90 4.95 -6.63
C GLY A 25 1.87 5.70 -5.71
N GLY A 26 2.77 6.48 -6.32
CA GLY A 26 3.69 7.38 -5.63
C GLY A 26 5.16 7.20 -6.03
N PHE A 27 5.98 8.21 -5.74
CA PHE A 27 7.44 8.19 -5.88
C PHE A 27 8.07 8.67 -4.57
N GLY A 28 8.49 7.73 -3.72
CA GLY A 28 8.76 8.02 -2.32
C GLY A 28 7.49 8.55 -1.63
N PRO A 29 7.57 9.61 -0.80
CA PRO A 29 6.40 10.17 -0.12
C PRO A 29 5.47 10.97 -1.05
N ALA A 30 5.93 11.40 -2.23
CA ALA A 30 5.13 12.19 -3.15
C ALA A 30 4.08 11.31 -3.87
N GLY A 31 2.80 11.67 -3.75
CA GLY A 31 1.70 11.00 -4.45
C GLY A 31 1.27 9.66 -3.84
N GLN A 32 1.83 9.29 -2.69
CA GLN A 32 1.40 8.11 -1.95
C GLN A 32 0.05 8.36 -1.27
N PRO A 33 -0.92 7.43 -1.35
CA PRO A 33 -2.23 7.60 -0.73
C PRO A 33 -2.19 7.24 0.77
N THR A 34 -1.44 7.98 1.58
CA THR A 34 -1.12 7.64 2.98
C THR A 34 -2.36 7.29 3.81
N PHE A 35 -3.43 8.08 3.74
CA PHE A 35 -4.64 7.80 4.53
C PHE A 35 -5.38 6.52 4.11
N LEU A 36 -5.32 6.12 2.83
CA LEU A 36 -5.89 4.84 2.40
C LEU A 36 -4.99 3.67 2.84
N ILE A 37 -3.69 3.88 2.93
CA ILE A 37 -2.76 2.89 3.47
C ILE A 37 -3.00 2.69 4.97
N ASP A 38 -3.14 3.77 5.74
CA ASP A 38 -3.47 3.69 7.16
C ASP A 38 -4.80 2.96 7.38
N ALA A 39 -5.82 3.28 6.58
CA ALA A 39 -7.11 2.59 6.63
C ALA A 39 -7.01 1.09 6.27
N LEU A 40 -6.11 0.71 5.35
CA LEU A 40 -5.85 -0.68 4.99
C LEU A 40 -5.12 -1.44 6.12
N ILE A 41 -4.17 -0.78 6.80
CA ILE A 41 -3.52 -1.33 8.00
C ILE A 41 -4.56 -1.57 9.10
N ASP A 42 -5.44 -0.60 9.35
CA ASP A 42 -6.52 -0.71 10.33
C ASP A 42 -7.56 -1.78 9.94
N GLN A 43 -7.86 -1.92 8.65
CA GLN A 43 -8.74 -2.98 8.12
C GLN A 43 -8.16 -4.38 8.40
N GLY A 44 -6.83 -4.52 8.34
CA GLY A 44 -6.12 -5.72 8.75
C GLY A 44 -6.07 -6.84 7.71
N ALA A 45 -6.24 -6.52 6.42
CA ALA A 45 -6.06 -7.49 5.34
C ALA A 45 -4.61 -7.99 5.27
N ARG A 46 -4.41 -9.28 4.99
CA ARG A 46 -3.11 -9.97 5.04
C ARG A 46 -2.75 -10.64 3.71
N ASP A 47 -1.53 -11.15 3.63
CA ASP A 47 -1.01 -11.88 2.46
C ASP A 47 -1.17 -11.10 1.15
N LEU A 48 -1.00 -9.77 1.23
CA LEU A 48 -1.23 -8.87 0.10
C LEU A 48 -0.03 -8.88 -0.85
N THR A 49 -0.27 -8.96 -2.15
CA THR A 49 0.76 -8.64 -3.14
C THR A 49 0.71 -7.15 -3.44
N ILE A 50 1.79 -6.43 -3.17
CA ILE A 50 1.86 -4.99 -3.42
C ILE A 50 2.68 -4.73 -4.68
N ILE A 51 2.16 -3.90 -5.57
CA ILE A 51 2.88 -3.42 -6.75
C ILE A 51 3.17 -1.93 -6.53
N ASN A 52 4.45 -1.57 -6.40
CA ASN A 52 4.89 -0.19 -6.27
C ASN A 52 6.20 0.08 -7.05
N ASN A 53 6.47 1.34 -7.30
CA ASN A 53 7.74 1.82 -7.84
C ASN A 53 8.84 1.95 -6.76
N ASN A 54 8.48 1.96 -5.47
CA ASN A 54 9.43 1.98 -4.37
C ASN A 54 8.86 1.28 -3.14
N ALA A 55 9.70 0.73 -2.26
CA ALA A 55 9.28 0.03 -1.04
C ALA A 55 8.87 1.00 0.11
N GLY A 56 8.89 2.31 -0.14
CA GLY A 56 8.81 3.31 0.91
C GLY A 56 10.12 3.43 1.70
N ASN A 57 10.19 4.44 2.58
CA ASN A 57 11.21 4.54 3.61
C ASN A 57 10.59 5.13 4.89
N GLY A 58 11.20 4.83 6.05
CA GLY A 58 10.76 5.35 7.34
C GLY A 58 9.65 4.52 8.01
N GLU A 59 8.75 5.19 8.74
CA GLU A 59 7.78 4.56 9.65
C GLU A 59 6.32 4.83 9.26
N VAL A 60 6.06 5.38 8.06
CA VAL A 60 4.71 5.79 7.61
C VAL A 60 4.40 5.26 6.22
N GLY A 61 3.10 5.26 5.86
CA GLY A 61 2.65 4.91 4.53
C GLY A 61 3.04 3.48 4.14
N LEU A 62 3.58 3.29 2.93
CA LEU A 62 3.92 1.94 2.45
C LEU A 62 4.91 1.20 3.38
N ALA A 63 5.88 1.90 3.96
CA ALA A 63 6.82 1.29 4.89
C ALA A 63 6.10 0.74 6.14
N ALA A 64 5.09 1.44 6.64
CA ALA A 64 4.26 0.98 7.74
C ALA A 64 3.39 -0.23 7.34
N LEU A 65 2.83 -0.24 6.13
CA LEU A 65 2.04 -1.36 5.60
C LEU A 65 2.89 -2.64 5.48
N LEU A 66 4.09 -2.53 4.90
CA LEU A 66 5.00 -3.67 4.77
C LEU A 66 5.41 -4.22 6.15
N LYS A 67 5.68 -3.32 7.11
CA LYS A 67 5.98 -3.70 8.50
C LYS A 67 4.80 -4.34 9.24
N ALA A 68 3.58 -3.92 8.95
CA ALA A 68 2.37 -4.52 9.50
C ALA A 68 2.00 -5.86 8.83
N GLY A 69 2.45 -6.08 7.60
CA GLY A 69 2.04 -7.19 6.75
C GLY A 69 2.86 -8.48 6.86
N GLU A 70 4.09 -8.43 7.39
CA GLU A 70 5.09 -9.51 7.55
C GLU A 70 5.40 -10.40 6.31
N TYR A 71 4.54 -10.49 5.29
CA TYR A 71 4.71 -11.33 4.09
C TYR A 71 4.05 -10.73 2.83
N ALA A 72 4.03 -9.40 2.70
CA ALA A 72 3.58 -8.80 1.45
C ALA A 72 4.62 -9.05 0.36
N ASP A 73 4.28 -9.79 -0.69
CA ASP A 73 5.11 -9.90 -1.89
C ASP A 73 5.14 -8.53 -2.57
N ASP A 74 6.24 -7.79 -2.43
CA ASP A 74 6.44 -6.50 -3.09
C ASP A 74 7.11 -6.70 -4.46
N LEU A 75 6.37 -6.44 -5.53
CA LEU A 75 6.93 -6.39 -6.88
C LEU A 75 7.40 -4.97 -7.17
N LEU A 76 8.66 -4.70 -6.85
CA LEU A 76 9.31 -3.43 -7.11
C LEU A 76 9.64 -3.25 -8.59
N LEU A 77 9.09 -2.21 -9.19
CA LEU A 77 9.58 -1.70 -10.47
C LEU A 77 10.79 -0.78 -10.20
N PRO A 78 11.97 -1.04 -10.77
CA PRO A 78 13.21 -0.39 -10.32
C PRO A 78 13.25 1.11 -10.65
N ALA A 79 13.28 1.95 -9.61
CA ALA A 79 13.80 3.31 -9.70
C ALA A 79 15.33 3.31 -9.57
N PRO A 80 16.07 4.23 -10.23
CA PRO A 80 17.51 4.35 -10.04
C PRO A 80 17.80 4.84 -8.60
N GLY A 81 18.33 3.96 -7.73
CA GLY A 81 18.66 4.34 -6.34
C GLY A 81 18.97 3.23 -5.34
N GLY A 82 18.66 1.95 -5.64
CA GLY A 82 18.97 0.82 -4.76
C GLY A 82 17.92 0.58 -3.67
N PHE A 83 17.81 -0.68 -3.23
CA PHE A 83 16.74 -1.19 -2.36
C PHE A 83 17.25 -1.43 -0.93
N PRO A 84 16.48 -1.11 0.13
CA PRO A 84 16.63 -1.79 1.40
C PRO A 84 16.20 -3.26 1.21
N ASP A 85 16.97 -4.22 1.75
CA ASP A 85 16.59 -5.62 1.78
C ASP A 85 15.40 -5.78 2.76
N PHE A 86 14.19 -5.86 2.22
CA PHE A 86 13.03 -6.38 2.93
C PHE A 86 12.85 -7.82 2.44
N ARG A 87 13.40 -8.78 3.20
CA ARG A 87 13.18 -10.22 3.02
C ARG A 87 12.44 -10.76 4.23
#